data_AF-A0A7C3I3K7-F1
#
_entry.id   AF-A0A7C3I3K7-F1
#
_cell.length_a   1.000
_cell.length_b   1.000
_cell.length_c   1.000
_cell.angle_alpha   90.00
_cell.angle_beta   90.00
_cell.angle_gamma   90.00
#
_symmetry.space_group_name_H-M   'P 1'
#
loop_
_entity.id
_entity.type
_entity.pdbx_description
1 polymer ?
#
loop_
_entity_poly.entity_id
_entity_poly.type
_entity_poly.pdbx_seq_one_letter_code
_entity_poly.pdbx_strand_id
1 'polypeptide(L)'
;MAHRVLIEKPVVEFIGSLPPETRRLVRDALHRFAAGDWHSTRDWPAFHHHLEGKLARFGRIRAGRIRLVYVEANDQDGPVKRVFYAGWRGSVYDALEQLVVSDALRELGL
;
A
#
# COMPACT_ATOMS: atom_id res chain seq x y z
N MET A 1 2.15 -17.93 -5.95
CA MET A 1 0.75 -18.04 -5.50
C MET A 1 0.18 -16.64 -5.49
N ALA A 2 -0.99 -16.40 -6.09
CA ALA A 2 -1.57 -15.06 -6.13
C ALA A 2 -2.22 -14.70 -4.78
N HIS A 3 -2.00 -13.47 -4.32
CA HIS A 3 -2.60 -12.90 -3.12
C HIS A 3 -3.82 -12.06 -3.49
N ARG A 4 -4.87 -12.13 -2.68
CA ARG A 4 -6.03 -11.26 -2.80
C ARG A 4 -5.67 -9.87 -2.27
N VAL A 5 -5.75 -8.87 -3.14
CA VAL A 5 -5.45 -7.48 -2.84
C VAL A 5 -6.71 -6.65 -3.04
N LEU A 6 -7.14 -5.96 -2.00
CA LEU A 6 -8.26 -5.01 -2.05
C LEU A 6 -7.70 -3.60 -2.01
N ILE A 7 -8.16 -2.74 -2.90
CA ILE A 7 -7.71 -1.35 -2.98
C ILE A 7 -8.86 -0.46 -2.54
N GLU A 8 -8.66 0.28 -1.45
CA GLU A 8 -9.68 1.17 -0.90
C GLU A 8 -9.96 2.34 -1.85
N LYS A 9 -11.21 2.84 -1.82
CA LYS A 9 -11.66 3.91 -2.71
C LYS A 9 -10.73 5.15 -2.74
N PRO A 10 -10.26 5.69 -1.60
CA PRO A 10 -9.34 6.84 -1.62
C PRO A 10 -8.03 6.57 -2.38
N VAL A 11 -7.55 5.33 -2.35
CA VAL A 11 -6.35 4.91 -3.10
C VAL A 11 -6.66 4.84 -4.60
N VAL A 12 -7.81 4.30 -4.98
CA VAL A 12 -8.25 4.27 -6.38
C VAL A 12 -8.34 5.70 -6.96
N GLU A 13 -8.93 6.62 -6.21
CA GLU A 13 -9.06 8.03 -6.59
C GLU A 13 -7.70 8.71 -6.73
N PHE A 14 -6.81 8.51 -5.74
CA PHE A 14 -5.43 9.01 -5.81
C PHE A 14 -4.72 8.50 -7.07
N ILE A 15 -4.75 7.20 -7.34
CA ILE A 15 -4.13 6.60 -8.53
C ILE A 15 -4.73 7.18 -9.82
N GLY A 16 -6.04 7.42 -9.84
CA GLY A 16 -6.75 8.04 -10.95
C GLY A 16 -6.29 9.47 -11.27
N SER A 17 -5.83 10.21 -10.26
CA SER A 17 -5.31 11.57 -10.41
C SER A 17 -3.85 11.64 -10.93
N LEU A 18 -3.11 10.52 -10.90
CA LEU A 18 -1.70 10.51 -11.28
C LEU A 18 -1.50 10.65 -12.80
N PRO A 19 -0.38 11.25 -13.26
CA PRO A 19 0.02 11.23 -14.66
C PRO A 19 0.10 9.80 -15.22
N PRO A 20 -0.13 9.58 -16.53
CA PRO A 20 -0.21 8.24 -17.14
C PRO A 20 0.98 7.34 -16.82
N GLU A 21 2.21 7.87 -16.91
CA GLU A 21 3.43 7.11 -16.63
C GLU A 21 3.51 6.65 -15.17
N THR A 22 3.24 7.58 -14.23
CA THR A 22 3.22 7.27 -12.79
C THR A 22 2.12 6.27 -12.45
N ARG A 23 0.95 6.40 -13.08
CA ARG A 23 -0.17 5.47 -12.91
C ARG A 23 0.18 4.06 -13.37
N ARG A 24 0.87 3.93 -14.51
CA ARG A 24 1.37 2.64 -15.02
C ARG A 24 2.32 2.00 -14.01
N LEU A 25 3.29 2.76 -13.49
CA LEU A 25 4.23 2.26 -12.46
C LEU A 25 3.50 1.76 -11.20
N VAL A 26 2.46 2.45 -10.75
CA VAL A 26 1.67 2.03 -9.59
C VAL A 26 0.87 0.75 -9.88
N ARG A 27 0.26 0.64 -11.07
CA ARG A 27 -0.46 -0.57 -11.48
C ARG A 27 0.48 -1.77 -11.58
N ASP A 28 1.64 -1.60 -12.20
CA ASP A 28 2.64 -2.67 -12.32
C ASP A 28 3.11 -3.14 -10.94
N ALA A 29 3.32 -2.20 -10.00
CA ALA A 29 3.64 -2.54 -8.61
C ALA A 29 2.53 -3.34 -7.92
N LEU A 30 1.27 -2.93 -8.05
CA LEU A 30 0.13 -3.64 -7.46
C LEU A 30 -0.05 -5.04 -8.07
N HIS A 31 0.13 -5.18 -9.38
CA HIS A 31 0.08 -6.49 -10.05
C HIS A 31 1.17 -7.43 -9.57
N ARG A 32 2.42 -6.96 -9.46
CA ARG A 32 3.53 -7.77 -8.93
C ARG A 32 3.32 -8.15 -7.47
N PHE A 33 2.82 -7.22 -6.67
CA PHE A 33 2.49 -7.47 -5.26
C PHE A 33 1.41 -8.55 -5.12
N ALA A 34 0.34 -8.46 -5.92
CA ALA A 34 -0.72 -9.47 -5.98
C ALA A 34 -0.20 -10.82 -6.51
N ALA A 35 0.77 -10.84 -7.41
CA ALA A 35 1.37 -12.08 -7.91
C ALA A 35 2.27 -12.79 -6.89
N GLY A 36 2.60 -12.15 -5.77
CA GLY A 36 3.57 -12.67 -4.80
C GLY A 36 5.02 -12.42 -5.24
N ASP A 37 5.25 -11.60 -6.26
CA ASP A 37 6.58 -11.24 -6.72
C ASP A 37 7.15 -10.11 -5.86
N TRP A 38 7.57 -10.46 -4.65
CA TRP A 38 8.05 -9.52 -3.65
C TRP A 38 9.56 -9.26 -3.73
N HIS A 39 10.22 -9.76 -4.78
CA HIS A 39 11.66 -9.62 -4.93
C HIS A 39 12.06 -8.17 -5.17
N SER A 40 13.05 -7.71 -4.40
CA SER A 40 13.72 -6.46 -4.70
C SER A 40 14.42 -6.58 -6.06
N THR A 41 14.17 -5.61 -6.94
CA THR A 41 14.87 -5.51 -8.21
C THR A 41 15.92 -4.42 -8.14
N ARG A 42 16.84 -4.37 -9.10
CA ARG A 42 17.80 -3.26 -9.22
C ARG A 42 17.09 -1.90 -9.26
N ASP A 43 15.95 -1.83 -9.92
CA ASP A 43 15.16 -0.60 -10.03
C ASP A 43 14.41 -0.28 -8.73
N TRP A 44 14.00 -1.31 -7.97
CA TRP A 44 13.27 -1.19 -6.71
C TRP A 44 13.97 -1.95 -5.56
N PRO A 45 15.08 -1.42 -5.04
CA PRO A 45 15.65 -1.91 -3.79
C PRO A 45 14.62 -1.63 -2.68
N ALA A 46 14.15 -2.69 -2.01
CA ALA A 46 13.01 -2.70 -1.09
C ALA A 46 11.66 -2.36 -1.74
N PHE A 47 11.24 -3.20 -2.70
CA PHE A 47 9.91 -3.13 -3.33
C PHE A 47 8.77 -3.18 -2.31
N HIS A 48 8.89 -4.07 -1.32
CA HIS A 48 7.94 -4.29 -0.24
C HIS A 48 8.69 -4.30 1.10
N HIS A 49 8.10 -3.71 2.14
CA HIS A 49 8.66 -3.72 3.49
C HIS A 49 7.55 -3.57 4.53
N HIS A 50 7.61 -4.32 5.63
CA HIS A 50 6.79 -4.04 6.81
C HIS A 50 7.33 -2.80 7.53
N LEU A 51 6.45 -1.96 8.06
CA LEU A 51 6.89 -0.82 8.84
C LEU A 51 7.36 -1.29 10.23
N GLU A 52 7.99 -0.40 11.00
CA GLU A 52 8.56 -0.73 12.30
C GLU A 52 7.83 0.01 13.44
N GLY A 53 8.07 -0.41 14.68
CA GLY A 53 7.51 0.23 15.87
C GLY A 53 5.99 0.20 15.91
N LYS A 54 5.35 1.35 16.18
CA LYS A 54 3.89 1.49 16.28
C LYS A 54 3.15 1.17 14.97
N LEU A 55 3.87 1.12 13.86
CA LEU A 55 3.31 0.85 12.53
C LEU A 55 3.56 -0.59 12.07
N ALA A 56 4.10 -1.48 12.91
CA ALA A 56 4.55 -2.82 12.52
C ALA A 56 3.46 -3.72 11.90
N ARG A 57 2.18 -3.43 12.14
CA ARG A 57 1.05 -4.11 11.50
C ARG A 57 0.85 -3.75 10.02
N PHE A 58 1.52 -2.70 9.54
CA PHE A 58 1.39 -2.20 8.17
C PHE A 58 2.60 -2.58 7.33
N GLY A 59 2.35 -2.77 6.04
CA GLY A 59 3.40 -2.86 5.05
C GLY A 59 3.29 -1.78 3.99
N ARG A 60 4.37 -1.56 3.27
CA ARG A 60 4.50 -0.52 2.25
C ARG A 60 5.00 -1.11 0.95
N ILE A 61 4.38 -0.68 -0.16
CA ILE A 61 4.80 -1.00 -1.53
C ILE A 61 5.43 0.25 -2.15
N ARG A 62 6.57 0.08 -2.82
CA ARG A 62 7.27 1.13 -3.54
C ARG A 62 6.92 1.09 -5.03
N ALA A 63 6.37 2.18 -5.55
CA ALA A 63 6.13 2.41 -6.97
C ALA A 63 6.77 3.74 -7.40
N GLY A 64 8.06 3.71 -7.77
CA GLY A 64 8.81 4.93 -8.05
C GLY A 64 8.87 5.89 -6.85
N ARG A 65 8.28 7.09 -7.00
CA ARG A 65 8.14 8.10 -5.92
C ARG A 65 6.87 7.93 -5.08
N ILE A 66 5.94 7.08 -5.50
CA ILE A 66 4.71 6.76 -4.79
C ILE A 66 4.99 5.64 -3.78
N ARG A 67 4.33 5.73 -2.63
CA ARG A 67 4.22 4.65 -1.65
C ARG A 67 2.75 4.32 -1.46
N LEU A 68 2.46 3.03 -1.47
CA LEU A 68 1.17 2.50 -1.07
C LEU A 68 1.36 1.82 0.28
N VAL A 69 0.38 1.95 1.16
CA VAL A 69 0.38 1.29 2.45
C VAL A 69 -0.79 0.34 2.53
N TYR A 70 -0.50 -0.83 3.06
CA TYR A 70 -1.46 -1.91 3.20
C TYR A 70 -1.38 -2.53 4.60
N VAL A 71 -2.43 -3.25 4.95
CA VAL A 71 -2.51 -4.09 6.14
C VAL A 71 -2.94 -5.49 5.73
N GLU A 72 -2.48 -6.50 6.45
CA GLU A 72 -3.00 -7.85 6.33
C GLU A 72 -4.25 -7.97 7.19
N ALA A 73 -5.35 -8.38 6.56
CA ALA A 73 -6.65 -8.55 7.20
C ALA A 73 -7.29 -9.86 6.76
N ASN A 74 -8.42 -10.21 7.37
CA ASN A 74 -9.29 -11.28 6.90
C ASN A 74 -10.65 -10.70 6.55
N ASP A 75 -11.25 -11.17 5.47
CA ASP A 75 -12.67 -10.95 5.19
C ASP A 75 -13.40 -12.29 4.98
N GLN A 76 -14.62 -12.24 4.44
CA GLN A 76 -15.46 -13.41 4.23
C GLN A 76 -14.83 -14.47 3.30
N ASP A 77 -13.91 -14.06 2.42
CA ASP A 77 -13.21 -14.94 1.47
C ASP A 77 -11.81 -15.36 1.97
N GLY A 78 -11.44 -14.96 3.20
CA GLY A 78 -10.17 -15.31 3.83
C GLY A 78 -9.14 -14.17 3.85
N PRO A 79 -7.82 -14.50 3.88
CA PRO A 79 -6.77 -13.51 4.01
C PRO A 79 -6.72 -12.53 2.82
N VAL A 80 -6.67 -11.25 3.13
CA VAL A 80 -6.64 -10.15 2.15
C VAL A 80 -5.61 -9.10 2.55
N LYS A 81 -4.93 -8.55 1.55
CA LYS A 81 -4.04 -7.39 1.73
C LYS A 81 -4.81 -6.13 1.32
N ARG A 82 -5.27 -5.35 2.30
CA ARG A 82 -6.05 -4.12 2.07
C ARG A 82 -5.12 -2.94 1.93
N VAL A 83 -5.04 -2.36 0.72
CA VAL A 83 -4.29 -1.15 0.41
C VAL A 83 -5.18 0.06 0.69
N PHE A 84 -4.92 0.76 1.78
CA PHE A 84 -5.81 1.81 2.30
C PHE A 84 -5.26 3.23 2.17
N TYR A 85 -3.96 3.38 1.88
CA TYR A 85 -3.35 4.69 1.69
C TYR A 85 -2.36 4.69 0.54
N ALA A 86 -2.28 5.81 -0.18
CA ALA A 86 -1.28 6.05 -1.21
C ALA A 86 -0.86 7.51 -1.21
N GLY A 87 0.42 7.77 -1.42
CA GLY A 87 0.95 9.12 -1.42
C GLY A 87 2.39 9.19 -1.92
N TRP A 88 2.93 10.41 -1.95
CA TRP A 88 4.33 10.66 -2.28
C TRP A 88 5.23 10.25 -1.12
N ARG A 89 6.46 9.80 -1.41
CA ARG A 89 7.43 9.30 -0.42
C ARG A 89 7.54 10.16 0.86
N GLY A 90 7.53 11.48 0.73
CA GLY A 90 7.68 12.41 1.86
C GLY A 90 6.45 12.54 2.74
N SER A 91 5.24 12.35 2.20
CA SER A 91 3.99 12.59 2.93
C SER A 91 3.44 11.34 3.63
N VAL A 92 3.93 10.16 3.27
CA VAL A 92 3.32 8.89 3.67
C VAL A 92 3.55 8.56 5.14
N TYR A 93 4.72 8.88 5.70
CA TYR A 93 5.01 8.59 7.11
C TYR A 93 4.25 9.51 8.04
N ASP A 94 4.32 10.82 7.81
CA ASP A 94 3.61 11.82 8.60
C ASP A 94 2.09 11.59 8.58
N ALA A 95 1.54 11.26 7.40
CA ALA A 95 0.11 10.94 7.28
C ALA A 95 -0.27 9.65 8.01
N LEU A 96 0.59 8.62 7.99
CA LEU A 96 0.29 7.37 8.71
C LEU A 96 0.35 7.52 10.22
N GLU A 97 1.33 8.26 10.73
CA GLU A 97 1.41 8.55 12.16
C GLU A 97 0.17 9.32 12.62
N GLN A 98 -0.29 10.30 11.83
CA GLN A 98 -1.52 11.02 12.13
C GLN A 98 -2.77 10.13 12.09
N LEU A 99 -2.91 9.26 11.08
CA LEU A 99 -4.04 8.32 10.98
C LEU A 99 -4.11 7.33 12.15
N VAL A 100 -2.95 6.91 12.66
CA VAL A 100 -2.87 6.05 13.85
C VAL A 100 -3.24 6.80 15.11
N VAL A 101 -2.83 8.06 15.24
CA VAL A 101 -3.14 8.90 16.40
C VAL A 101 -4.61 9.32 16.41
N SER A 102 -5.23 9.52 15.24
CA SER A 102 -6.60 10.01 15.12
C SER A 102 -7.68 8.92 15.21
N ASP A 103 -7.31 7.66 15.49
CA ASP A 103 -8.20 6.49 15.50
C ASP A 103 -8.95 6.24 14.18
N ALA A 104 -8.60 6.96 13.09
CA ALA A 104 -9.27 6.90 11.79
C ALA A 104 -9.14 5.52 11.12
N LEU A 105 -8.14 4.74 11.51
CA LEU A 105 -7.99 3.36 11.07
C LEU A 105 -9.14 2.46 11.54
N ARG A 106 -9.70 2.75 12.72
CA ARG A 106 -10.85 2.01 13.27
C ARG A 106 -12.09 2.20 12.42
N GLU A 107 -12.28 3.38 11.84
CA GLU A 107 -13.38 3.70 10.92
C GLU A 107 -13.26 2.94 9.58
N LEU A 108 -12.04 2.56 9.20
CA LEU A 108 -11.77 1.71 8.03
C LEU A 108 -11.92 0.20 8.36
N GLY A 109 -12.25 -0.13 9.61
CA GLY A 109 -12.35 -1.50 10.11
C GLY A 109 -10.99 -2.18 10.24
N LEU A 110 -9.94 -1.43 10.62
CA LEU A 110 -8.54 -1.87 10.76
C LEU A 110 -7.99 -1.75 12.18
#